data_AF-A0A1X7SML2-F1
#
_entry.id   AF-A0A1X7SML2-F1
#
_cell.length_a   1.000
_cell.length_b   1.000
_cell.length_c   1.000
_cell.angle_alpha   90.00
_cell.angle_beta   90.00
_cell.angle_gamma   90.00
#
_symmetry.space_group_name_H-M   'P 1'
#
loop_
_entity.id
_entity.type
_entity.pdbx_description
1 polymer ?
#
loop_
_entity_poly.entity_id
_entity_poly.type
_entity_poly.pdbx_seq_one_letter_code
_entity_poly.pdbx_strand_id
1 'polypeptide(L)' 'MVTDKDGVPFLHYVASEGLLDVLKCVVMNINGHIMDKQYHDTYGQTVLHYAVEHIDVVKYLINE' A
#
# COMPACT_ATOMS: atom_id res chain seq x y z
N MET A 1 -0.54 8.64 10.60
CA MET A 1 -0.17 8.32 9.20
C MET A 1 0.33 9.59 8.54
N VAL A 2 1.47 9.52 7.86
CA VAL A 2 1.90 10.60 6.97
C VAL A 2 1.12 10.42 5.67
N THR A 3 0.05 11.18 5.49
CA THR A 3 -0.69 11.27 4.24
C THR A 3 -0.18 12.48 3.46
N ASP A 4 -0.12 12.37 2.13
CA ASP A 4 0.00 13.55 1.28
C ASP A 4 -1.24 14.45 1.47
N LYS A 5 -1.20 15.68 0.94
CA LYS A 5 -2.26 16.68 0.97
C LYS A 5 -3.60 16.16 0.43
N ASP A 6 -3.55 15.11 -0.39
CA ASP A 6 -4.72 14.42 -0.97
C ASP A 6 -5.27 13.27 -0.10
N GLY A 7 -4.69 13.05 1.09
CA GLY A 7 -5.07 11.97 1.97
C GLY A 7 -4.62 10.59 1.48
N VAL A 8 -3.88 10.51 0.37
CA VAL A 8 -3.37 9.25 -0.20
C VAL A 8 -2.24 8.73 0.70
N PRO A 9 -2.40 7.54 1.31
CA PRO A 9 -1.34 6.94 2.12
C PRO A 9 -0.16 6.54 1.22
N PHE A 10 1.07 6.85 1.62
CA PHE A 10 2.32 6.55 0.88
C PHE A 10 2.37 5.15 0.24
N LEU A 11 1.84 4.15 0.92
CA LEU A 11 1.73 2.76 0.44
C LEU A 11 0.96 2.63 -0.89
N HIS A 12 -0.07 3.44 -1.13
CA HIS A 12 -0.88 3.39 -2.35
C HIS A 12 -0.05 3.80 -3.56
N TYR A 13 0.78 4.83 -3.41
CA TYR A 13 1.71 5.26 -4.45
C TYR A 13 2.76 4.18 -4.74
N VAL A 14 3.38 3.62 -3.70
CA VAL A 14 4.38 2.56 -3.86
C VAL A 14 3.77 1.33 -4.56
N ALA A 15 2.52 1.00 -4.24
CA ALA A 15 1.78 -0.08 -4.88
C ALA A 15 1.38 0.22 -6.32
N SER A 16 0.94 1.45 -6.63
CA SER A 16 0.59 1.87 -8.01
C SER A 16 1.79 1.91 -8.93
N GLU A 17 2.97 2.17 -8.39
CA GLU A 17 4.23 2.19 -9.15
C GLU A 17 4.90 0.80 -9.23
N GLY A 18 4.34 -0.24 -8.58
CA GLY A 18 4.89 -1.59 -8.62
C GLY A 18 6.21 -1.74 -7.85
N LEU A 19 6.49 -0.84 -6.90
CA LEU A 19 7.77 -0.76 -6.20
C LEU A 19 7.83 -1.77 -5.05
N LEU A 20 7.86 -3.06 -5.38
CA LEU A 20 7.79 -4.17 -4.42
C LEU A 20 8.86 -4.10 -3.31
N ASP A 21 10.11 -3.76 -3.66
CA ASP A 21 11.20 -3.70 -2.67
C ASP A 21 11.02 -2.55 -1.68
N VAL A 22 10.53 -1.41 -2.16
CA VAL A 22 10.17 -0.27 -1.31
C VAL A 22 8.98 -0.64 -0.43
N LEU A 23 7.98 -1.31 -1.00
CA LEU A 23 6.81 -1.77 -0.26
C LEU A 23 7.23 -2.66 0.90
N LYS A 24 8.02 -3.71 0.66
CA LYS A 24 8.59 -4.58 1.70
C LYS A 24 9.30 -3.81 2.80
N CYS A 25 10.12 -2.83 2.42
CA CYS A 25 10.84 -2.00 3.39
C CYS A 25 9.89 -1.22 4.29
N VAL A 26 8.82 -0.65 3.73
CA VAL A 26 7.79 0.07 4.48
C VAL A 26 7.02 -0.89 5.39
N VAL A 27 6.59 -2.05 4.88
CA VAL A 27 5.86 -3.06 5.66
C VAL A 27 6.67 -3.52 6.87
N MET A 28 7.95 -3.81 6.66
CA MET A 28 8.88 -4.20 7.70
C MET A 28 9.03 -3.11 8.75
N ASN A 29 8.99 -1.84 8.35
CA ASN A 29 9.08 -0.68 9.24
C ASN A 29 7.77 -0.40 10.02
N ILE A 30 6.61 -0.74 9.46
CA ILE A 30 5.28 -0.56 10.11
C ILE A 30 4.78 -1.85 10.80
N ASN A 31 5.65 -2.83 10.98
CA ASN A 31 5.37 -4.07 11.72
C ASN A 31 4.18 -4.89 11.16
N GLY A 32 3.97 -4.87 9.83
CA GLY A 32 2.96 -5.69 9.17
C GLY A 32 1.52 -5.17 9.21
N HIS A 33 1.23 -4.05 9.87
CA HIS A 33 -0.13 -3.49 9.97
C HIS A 33 -0.53 -2.68 8.73
N ILE A 34 -0.44 -3.27 7.53
CA ILE A 34 -0.77 -2.59 6.26
C ILE A 34 -2.27 -2.69 5.93
N MET A 35 -2.93 -3.77 6.38
CA MET A 35 -4.34 -4.07 6.09
C MET A 35 -5.31 -3.48 7.12
N ASP A 36 -4.84 -2.62 8.02
CA ASP A 36 -5.73 -1.97 8.96
C ASP A 36 -6.72 -1.04 8.23
N LYS A 37 -7.93 -0.90 8.77
CA LYS A 37 -9.00 -0.08 8.13
C LYS A 37 -8.62 1.38 7.92
N GLN A 38 -7.49 1.84 8.44
CA GLN A 38 -6.97 3.20 8.27
C GLN A 38 -6.27 3.43 6.92
N TYR A 39 -5.90 2.38 6.17
CA TYR A 39 -5.20 2.52 4.88
C TYR A 39 -6.18 2.58 3.70
N HIS A 40 -7.26 3.33 3.86
CA HIS A 40 -8.08 3.78 2.74
C HIS A 40 -7.68 5.20 2.34
N ASP A 41 -7.70 5.46 1.04
CA ASP A 41 -7.64 6.83 0.54
C ASP A 41 -8.97 7.56 0.79
N THR A 42 -9.05 8.81 0.32
CA THR A 42 -10.26 9.65 0.42
C THR A 42 -11.45 9.11 -0.39
N TYR A 43 -11.23 8.16 -1.28
CA TYR A 43 -12.23 7.47 -2.09
C TYR A 43 -12.62 6.09 -1.53
N GLY A 44 -12.04 5.67 -0.40
CA GLY A 44 -12.26 4.34 0.17
C GLY A 44 -11.50 3.22 -0.53
N GLN A 45 -10.60 3.55 -1.46
CA GLN A 45 -9.74 2.58 -2.14
C GLN A 45 -8.60 2.16 -1.21
N THR A 46 -8.26 0.88 -1.30
CA THR A 46 -7.17 0.28 -0.53
C THR A 46 -5.92 0.13 -1.38
N VAL A 47 -4.79 -0.16 -0.74
CA VAL A 47 -3.51 -0.39 -1.41
C VAL A 47 -3.58 -1.49 -2.50
N LEU A 48 -4.49 -2.47 -2.32
CA LEU A 48 -4.76 -3.53 -3.28
C LEU A 48 -5.41 -3.04 -4.58
N HIS A 49 -6.24 -1.99 -4.52
CA HIS A 49 -6.83 -1.39 -5.72
C HIS A 49 -5.77 -0.78 -6.62
N TYR A 50 -4.76 -0.15 -6.01
CA TYR A 50 -3.63 0.47 -6.73
C TYR A 50 -2.59 -0.56 -7.17
N ALA A 51 -2.46 -1.67 -6.45
CA ALA A 51 -1.55 -2.75 -6.82
C ALA A 51 -2.01 -3.56 -8.04
N VAL A 52 -3.26 -3.41 -8.52
CA VAL A 52 -3.88 -4.38 -9.44
C VAL A 52 -3.11 -4.60 -10.74
N GLU A 53 -2.37 -3.60 -11.20
CA GLU A 53 -1.54 -3.66 -12.41
C GLU A 53 -0.19 -4.38 -12.17
N HIS A 54 0.19 -4.59 -10.90
CA HIS A 54 1.47 -5.16 -10.46
C HIS A 54 1.24 -6.47 -9.69
N ILE A 55 1.19 -7.58 -10.43
CA ILE A 55 0.83 -8.91 -9.92
C ILE A 55 1.74 -9.38 -8.78
N ASP A 56 3.02 -9.05 -8.83
CA ASP A 56 4.02 -9.35 -7.81
C ASP A 56 3.75 -8.60 -6.49
N VAL A 57 3.36 -7.33 -6.59
CA VAL A 57 2.90 -6.53 -5.45
C VAL A 57 1.60 -7.09 -4.87
N VAL A 58 0.62 -7.43 -5.70
CA VAL A 58 -0.64 -8.07 -5.26
C VAL A 58 -0.36 -9.39 -4.53
N LYS A 59 0.49 -10.25 -5.09
CA LYS A 59 0.86 -11.52 -4.47
C LYS A 59 1.52 -11.32 -3.11
N TYR A 60 2.35 -10.30 -2.97
CA TYR A 60 2.98 -9.98 -1.70
C TYR A 60 1.94 -9.50 -0.67
N LEU A 61 1.08 -8.55 -1.05
CA LEU A 61 0.04 -7.99 -0.19
C LEU A 61 -1.03 -8.99 0.27
N ILE A 62 -1.29 -10.05 -0.49
CA ILE A 62 -2.27 -11.10 -0.13
C ILE A 62 -1.64 -12.22 0.72
N ASN A 63 -0.33 -12.45 0.59
CA ASN A 63 0.37 -13.51 1.34
C ASN A 63 0.93 -13.05 2.68
N GLU A 64 0.90 -11.74 2.97
CA GLU A 64 1.25 -11.15 4.27
C GLU A 64 0.01 -11.04 5.17
#